data_AF-A0A0P8ZW84-F1
#
_entry.id   AF-A0A0P8ZW84-F1
#
_cell.length_a   1.000
_cell.length_b   1.000
_cell.length_c   1.000
_cell.angle_alpha   90.00
_cell.angle_beta   90.00
_cell.angle_gamma   90.00
#
_symmetry.space_group_name_H-M   'P 1'
#
loop_
_entity.id
_entity.type
_entity.pdbx_description
1 polymer ?
#
loop_
_entity_poly.entity_id
_entity_poly.type
_entity_poly.pdbx_seq_one_letter_code
_entity_poly.pdbx_strand_id
1 'polypeptide(L)' 'MDLQKSYDFPNYIHSAYKYCICERKRSVIFCNHCKETFVGRISQQCPKHPEVTFLMDARHCAFCGANVHYLQITGQN' A
#
# COMPACT_ATOMS: atom_id res chain seq x y z
N MET A 1 -21.57 30.15 -37.10
CA MET A 1 -20.28 30.83 -36.83
C MET A 1 -19.99 30.63 -35.37
N ASP A 2 -19.39 29.48 -35.13
CA ASP A 2 -19.08 28.86 -33.86
C ASP A 2 -18.03 29.66 -33.09
N LEU A 3 -18.27 29.87 -31.79
CA LEU A 3 -17.27 30.42 -30.89
C LEU A 3 -17.42 29.80 -29.50
N GLN A 4 -17.30 28.47 -29.45
CA GLN A 4 -17.10 27.75 -28.20
C GLN A 4 -15.60 27.75 -27.89
N LYS A 5 -15.16 28.73 -27.10
CA LYS A 5 -13.79 28.80 -26.59
C LYS A 5 -13.59 27.65 -25.60
N SER A 6 -12.89 26.60 -26.01
CA SER A 6 -12.39 25.54 -25.13
C SER A 6 -11.21 26.11 -24.34
N TYR A 7 -11.40 26.30 -23.04
CA TYR A 7 -10.32 26.61 -22.11
C TYR A 7 -9.49 25.34 -21.88
N ASP A 8 -8.29 25.29 -22.46
CA ASP A 8 -7.28 24.28 -22.17
C ASP A 8 -6.82 24.39 -20.71
N PHE A 9 -7.33 23.51 -19.84
CA PHE A 9 -6.77 23.31 -18.52
C PHE A 9 -5.65 22.25 -18.58
N PRO A 10 -4.44 22.54 -18.07
CA PRO A 10 -3.31 21.62 -18.17
C PRO A 10 -3.56 20.36 -17.35
N ASN A 11 -3.44 19.22 -18.04
CA ASN A 11 -3.63 17.85 -17.58
C ASN A 11 -2.74 17.47 -16.37
N TYR A 12 -3.16 17.78 -15.15
CA TYR A 12 -2.51 17.28 -13.92
C TYR A 12 -3.45 16.44 -13.05
N ILE A 13 -4.27 15.52 -13.58
CA ILE A 13 -4.84 14.42 -12.77
C ILE A 13 -5.13 13.22 -13.67
N HIS A 14 -4.12 12.43 -14.04
CA HIS A 14 -4.38 11.14 -14.69
C HIS A 14 -3.35 10.06 -14.33
N SER A 15 -3.05 9.86 -13.04
CA SER A 15 -2.17 8.74 -12.64
C SER A 15 -2.38 8.12 -11.27
N ALA A 16 -3.46 8.43 -10.54
CA ALA A 16 -3.75 7.76 -9.27
C ALA A 16 -4.43 6.38 -9.44
N TYR A 17 -4.87 6.02 -10.64
CA TYR A 17 -5.68 4.82 -10.94
C TYR A 17 -4.91 3.61 -11.49
N LYS A 18 -3.57 3.54 -11.41
CA LYS A 18 -2.81 2.60 -12.27
C LYS A 18 -2.11 1.40 -11.60
N TYR A 19 -2.04 1.27 -10.28
CA TYR A 19 -1.38 0.10 -9.66
C TYR A 19 -2.25 -0.65 -8.66
N CYS A 20 -2.38 -1.96 -8.88
CA CYS A 20 -3.10 -2.89 -8.01
C CYS A 20 -2.11 -3.65 -7.14
N ILE A 21 -2.42 -3.81 -5.85
CA ILE A 21 -1.58 -4.55 -4.89
C ILE A 21 -2.22 -5.83 -4.38
N CYS A 22 -3.39 -6.23 -4.90
CA CYS A 22 -4.17 -7.34 -4.33
C CYS A 22 -3.38 -8.67 -4.31
N GLU A 23 -2.64 -8.95 -5.38
CA GLU A 23 -1.86 -10.18 -5.56
C GLU A 23 -0.39 -10.03 -5.11
N ARG A 24 -0.09 -9.05 -4.25
CA ARG A 24 1.29 -8.86 -3.76
C ARG A 24 1.75 -10.07 -2.96
N LYS A 25 3.00 -10.49 -3.23
CA LYS A 25 3.64 -11.64 -2.59
C LYS A 25 3.83 -11.40 -1.09
N ARG A 26 3.90 -12.48 -0.32
CA ARG A 26 4.36 -12.44 1.08
C ARG A 26 5.85 -12.11 1.10
N SER A 27 6.26 -11.37 2.12
CA SER A 27 7.65 -11.01 2.38
C SER A 27 7.99 -11.23 3.84
N VAL A 28 9.28 -11.21 4.16
CA VAL A 28 9.72 -11.21 5.55
C VAL A 28 9.51 -9.80 6.11
N ILE A 29 8.84 -9.73 7.25
CA ILE A 29 8.56 -8.50 8.00
C ILE A 29 9.45 -8.52 9.24
N PHE A 30 10.22 -7.45 9.43
CA PHE A 30 11.00 -7.20 10.62
C PHE A 30 10.29 -6.20 11.53
N CYS A 31 10.26 -6.49 12.82
CA CYS A 31 9.74 -5.58 13.83
C CYS A 31 10.88 -4.77 14.46
N ASN A 32 10.92 -3.47 14.25
CA ASN A 32 11.89 -2.57 14.87
C ASN A 32 11.74 -2.45 16.39
N HIS A 33 10.60 -2.85 16.96
CA HIS A 33 10.38 -2.81 18.41
C HIS A 33 11.00 -4.02 19.12
N CYS A 34 10.56 -5.24 18.79
CA CYS A 34 11.01 -6.47 19.45
C CYS A 34 12.12 -7.22 18.71
N LYS A 35 12.54 -6.74 17.53
CA LYS A 35 13.60 -7.31 16.68
C LYS A 35 13.32 -8.70 16.09
N GLU A 36 12.09 -9.20 16.25
CA GLU A 36 11.66 -10.46 15.63
C GLU A 36 11.27 -10.27 14.16
N THR A 37 11.43 -11.35 13.40
CA THR A 37 11.00 -11.44 11.99
C THR A 37 9.89 -12.47 11.80
N PHE A 38 8.93 -12.17 10.93
CA PHE A 38 7.88 -13.12 10.54
C PHE A 38 7.50 -12.96 9.08
N VAL A 39 6.91 -14.01 8.49
CA VAL A 39 6.46 -13.98 7.09
C VAL A 39 5.03 -13.45 7.03
N GLY A 40 4.79 -12.46 6.19
CA GLY A 40 3.46 -11.89 6.02
C GLY A 40 3.41 -10.77 4.99
N ARG A 41 2.39 -9.92 5.13
CA ARG A 41 2.25 -8.67 4.37
C ARG A 41 1.89 -7.55 5.34
N ILE A 42 2.48 -6.38 5.18
CA ILE A 42 2.12 -5.19 5.97
C ILE A 42 0.82 -4.61 5.42
N SER A 43 -0.18 -4.31 6.27
CA SER A 43 -1.49 -3.80 5.83
C SER A 43 -1.37 -2.52 4.99
N GLN A 44 -1.96 -2.55 3.79
CA GLN A 44 -1.97 -1.44 2.83
C GLN A 44 -3.32 -1.44 2.10
N GLN A 45 -3.85 -0.24 1.83
CA GLN A 45 -5.04 -0.10 0.99
C GLN A 45 -4.64 -0.24 -0.48
N CYS A 46 -5.45 -0.94 -1.27
CA CYS A 46 -5.22 -1.04 -2.71
C CYS A 46 -5.69 0.25 -3.41
N PRO A 47 -4.82 0.98 -4.15
CA PRO A 47 -5.21 2.20 -4.86
C PRO A 47 -6.27 1.93 -5.94
N LYS A 48 -6.23 0.74 -6.57
CA LYS A 48 -7.18 0.32 -7.60
C LYS A 48 -8.50 -0.19 -7.01
N HIS A 49 -8.47 -0.82 -5.84
CA HIS A 49 -9.62 -1.47 -5.21
C HIS A 49 -9.72 -1.07 -3.73
N PRO A 50 -10.15 0.17 -3.43
CA PRO A 50 -10.13 0.71 -2.08
C PRO A 50 -11.08 -0.01 -1.11
N GLU A 51 -12.06 -0.74 -1.62
CA GLU A 51 -13.05 -1.51 -0.86
C GLU A 51 -12.53 -2.89 -0.43
N VAL A 52 -11.44 -3.37 -1.03
CA VAL A 52 -10.89 -4.68 -0.69
C VAL A 52 -10.18 -4.62 0.66
N THR A 53 -10.57 -5.52 1.56
CA THR A 53 -9.93 -5.69 2.87
C THR A 53 -9.06 -6.94 2.89
N PHE A 54 -7.79 -6.78 3.21
CA PHE A 54 -6.84 -7.88 3.35
C PHE A 54 -6.76 -8.36 4.80
N LEU A 55 -7.55 -9.40 5.13
CA LEU A 55 -7.70 -9.90 6.50
C LEU A 55 -6.39 -10.45 7.11
N MET A 56 -5.52 -11.01 6.27
CA MET A 56 -4.27 -11.66 6.72
C MET A 56 -3.08 -10.70 6.78
N ASP A 57 -3.30 -9.41 6.56
CA ASP A 57 -2.23 -8.43 6.61
C ASP A 57 -1.93 -7.99 8.04
N ALA A 58 -0.64 -7.92 8.36
CA ALA A 58 -0.15 -7.47 9.64
C ALA A 58 -0.45 -5.99 9.84
N ARG A 59 -1.29 -5.70 10.83
CA ARG A 59 -1.48 -4.36 11.42
C ARG A 59 -0.66 -4.17 12.69
N HIS A 60 -0.20 -5.28 13.28
CA HIS A 60 0.61 -5.33 14.49
C HIS A 60 1.66 -6.43 14.34
N CYS A 61 2.75 -6.33 15.10
CA CYS A 61 3.75 -7.39 15.21
C CYS A 61 3.10 -8.66 15.77
N ALA A 62 3.36 -9.80 15.13
CA ALA A 62 2.85 -11.10 15.57
C ALA A 62 3.38 -11.57 16.94
N PHE A 63 4.48 -10.99 17.42
CA PHE A 63 5.15 -11.39 18.66
C PHE A 63 4.89 -10.44 19.83
N CYS A 64 5.03 -9.12 19.60
CA CYS A 64 4.92 -8.12 20.67
C CYS A 64 3.69 -7.22 20.55
N GLY A 65 2.87 -7.36 19.50
CA GLY A 65 1.71 -6.49 19.28
C GLY A 65 2.04 -5.04 18.91
N ALA A 66 3.30 -4.68 18.70
CA ALA A 66 3.70 -3.34 18.27
C ALA A 66 2.97 -2.91 16.99
N ASN A 67 2.61 -1.64 16.89
CA ASN A 67 1.87 -1.09 15.75
C ASN A 67 2.66 -1.23 14.43
N VAL A 68 1.93 -1.23 13.30
CA VAL A 68 2.45 -1.27 11.93
C VAL A 68 3.61 -0.30 11.65
N HIS A 69 3.69 0.85 12.33
CA HIS A 69 4.81 1.80 12.19
C HIS A 69 6.19 1.20 12.54
N TYR A 70 6.22 0.14 13.36
CA TYR A 70 7.45 -0.58 13.70
C TYR A 70 7.76 -1.72 12.70
N LEU A 71 6.89 -2.00 11.74
CA LEU A 71 7.05 -3.11 10.80
C LEU A 71 7.70 -2.64 9.51
N GLN A 72 8.71 -3.38 9.05
CA GLN A 72 9.42 -3.12 7.80
C GLN A 72 9.57 -4.40 6.98
N ILE A 73 9.50 -4.30 5.66
CA ILE A 73 9.77 -5.43 4.77
C ILE A 73 11.29 -5.57 4.61
N THR A 74 11.82 -6.75 4.88
CA THR A 74 13.23 -7.08 4.63
C THR A 74 13.34 -7.81 3.30
N GLY A 75 14.07 -7.25 2.33
CA GLY A 75 14.36 -7.91 1.05
C GLY A 75 13.84 -7.21 -0.22
N GLN A 76 13.84 -5.87 -0.27
CA GLN A 76 13.82 -5.16 -1.56
C GLN A 76 15.24 -4.63 -1.83
N ASN A 77 16.09 -5.50 -2.37
CA ASN A 77 17.29 -5.12 -3.13
C ASN A 77 17.00 -5.39 -4.59
#